data_AF-M6FIK9-F1
#
_entry.id   AF-M6FIK9-F1
#
_cell.length_a   1.000
_cell.length_b   1.000
_cell.length_c   1.000
_cell.angle_alpha   90.00
_cell.angle_beta   90.00
_cell.angle_gamma   90.00
#
_symmetry.space_group_name_H-M   'P 1'
#
loop_
_entity.id
_entity.type
_entity.pdbx_description
1 polymer ?
#
loop_
_entity_poly.entity_id
_entity_poly.type
_entity_poly.pdbx_seq_one_letter_code
_entity_poly.pdbx_strand_id
1 'polypeptide(L)'
;MIASLENIDFSKLYTEYSKPNVGFLLKTLRLDVSFHKAYGNSVFYFNDQKKEIEVLDCLAGYGSLLFGHNYSEFIKIIKANLDNLTPFSVQASCRMGAALVAKQLNDMLCSRFQNEYITTLANSGTEAVECAVKHAELYRKNKNKKDYRISKKIELKLKVLLRMEVIVTQNNFSTLLQKNLI
;
A
#
# COMPACT_ATOMS: atom_id res chain seq x y z
N MET A 1 3.54 -34.18 -16.66
CA MET A 1 3.63 -32.75 -17.03
C MET A 1 5.09 -32.26 -17.15
N ILE A 2 6.04 -32.72 -16.32
CA ILE A 2 7.46 -32.27 -16.41
C ILE A 2 8.21 -32.90 -17.62
N ALA A 3 7.95 -34.17 -17.95
CA ALA A 3 8.61 -34.86 -19.07
C ALA A 3 8.30 -34.27 -20.48
N SER A 4 7.27 -33.44 -20.62
CA SER A 4 6.90 -32.80 -21.90
C SER A 4 7.58 -31.43 -22.13
N LEU A 5 8.41 -30.97 -21.21
CA LEU A 5 9.07 -29.65 -21.28
C LEU A 5 10.53 -29.74 -21.80
N GLU A 6 11.06 -30.94 -22.03
CA GLU A 6 12.50 -31.16 -22.29
C GLU A 6 13.03 -30.53 -23.60
N ASN A 7 12.15 -30.11 -24.51
CA ASN A 7 12.52 -29.46 -25.78
C ASN A 7 11.87 -28.07 -25.96
N ILE A 8 11.46 -27.42 -24.87
CA ILE A 8 10.82 -26.11 -24.95
C ILE A 8 11.87 -25.00 -24.80
N ASP A 9 12.00 -24.18 -25.84
CA ASP A 9 12.73 -22.92 -25.77
C ASP A 9 11.88 -21.86 -25.06
N PHE A 10 12.05 -21.76 -23.75
CA PHE A 10 11.33 -20.78 -22.93
C PHE A 10 11.71 -19.33 -23.25
N SER A 11 12.93 -19.07 -23.73
CA SER A 11 13.35 -17.73 -24.19
C SER A 11 12.51 -17.31 -25.41
N LYS A 12 12.34 -18.22 -26.36
CA LYS A 12 11.47 -18.03 -27.52
C LYS A 12 10.00 -17.83 -27.09
N LEU A 13 9.45 -18.72 -26.25
CA LEU A 13 8.05 -18.59 -25.83
C LEU A 13 7.78 -17.28 -25.06
N TYR A 14 8.69 -16.87 -24.19
CA TYR A 14 8.58 -15.61 -23.45
C TYR A 14 8.58 -14.41 -24.41
N THR A 15 9.43 -14.45 -25.43
CA THR A 15 9.51 -13.41 -26.45
C THR A 15 8.25 -13.40 -27.32
N GLU A 16 7.78 -14.54 -27.81
CA GLU A 16 6.67 -14.59 -28.76
C GLU A 16 5.31 -14.33 -28.10
N TYR A 17 5.10 -14.83 -26.88
CA TYR A 17 3.76 -14.89 -26.28
C TYR A 17 3.59 -14.08 -24.99
N SER A 18 4.67 -13.59 -24.37
CA SER A 18 4.58 -12.84 -23.10
C SER A 18 4.99 -11.38 -23.23
N LYS A 19 6.25 -11.11 -23.56
CA LYS A 19 6.83 -9.76 -23.59
C LYS A 19 7.85 -9.62 -24.75
N PRO A 20 7.40 -9.41 -26.00
CA PRO A 20 8.28 -9.39 -27.17
C PRO A 20 9.50 -8.48 -27.06
N ASN A 21 9.30 -7.22 -26.69
CA ASN A 21 10.40 -6.26 -26.60
C ASN A 21 11.35 -6.58 -25.43
N VAL A 22 10.84 -7.11 -24.32
CA VAL A 22 11.66 -7.49 -23.16
C VAL A 22 12.45 -8.76 -23.47
N GLY A 23 11.81 -9.78 -24.05
CA GLY A 23 12.47 -11.02 -24.45
C GLY A 23 13.58 -10.77 -25.46
N PHE A 24 13.33 -9.91 -26.46
CA PHE A 24 14.37 -9.46 -27.39
C PHE A 24 15.56 -8.83 -26.67
N LEU A 25 15.31 -7.87 -25.76
CA LEU A 25 16.35 -7.21 -24.98
C LEU A 25 17.16 -8.21 -24.12
N LEU A 26 16.49 -9.12 -23.43
CA LEU A 26 17.15 -10.13 -22.60
C LEU A 26 18.07 -11.01 -23.44
N LYS A 27 17.62 -11.44 -24.63
CA LYS A 27 18.43 -12.22 -25.56
C LYS A 27 19.64 -11.44 -26.08
N THR A 28 19.46 -10.15 -26.41
CA THR A 28 20.58 -9.27 -26.80
C THR A 28 21.64 -9.18 -25.70
N LEU A 29 21.22 -9.15 -24.44
CA LEU A 29 22.11 -9.05 -23.28
C LEU A 29 22.61 -10.41 -22.76
N ARG A 30 22.20 -11.53 -23.38
CA ARG A 30 22.45 -12.91 -22.89
C ARG A 30 21.96 -13.14 -21.46
N LEU A 31 20.84 -12.51 -21.12
CA LEU A 31 20.13 -12.64 -19.84
C LEU A 31 18.89 -13.53 -19.96
N ASP A 32 18.63 -14.10 -21.13
CA ASP A 32 17.48 -14.96 -21.43
C ASP A 32 17.64 -16.40 -20.88
N VAL A 33 18.13 -16.50 -19.65
CA VAL A 33 18.37 -17.76 -18.93
C VAL A 33 17.11 -18.18 -18.17
N SER A 34 16.73 -19.45 -18.31
CA SER A 34 15.59 -20.05 -17.60
C SER A 34 16.07 -20.82 -16.37
N PHE A 35 15.96 -20.22 -15.19
CA PHE A 35 16.26 -20.87 -13.93
C PHE A 35 15.13 -21.84 -13.52
N HIS A 36 15.47 -23.06 -13.14
CA HIS A 36 14.50 -24.10 -12.77
C HIS A 36 14.46 -24.38 -11.26
N LYS A 37 15.46 -23.89 -10.50
CA LYS A 37 15.59 -24.12 -9.06
C LYS A 37 16.33 -22.94 -8.43
N ALA A 38 16.03 -22.67 -7.16
CA ALA A 38 16.73 -21.67 -6.38
C ALA A 38 16.67 -22.03 -4.88
N TYR A 39 17.73 -21.74 -4.13
CA TYR A 39 17.74 -21.82 -2.68
C TYR A 39 18.87 -20.96 -2.11
N GLY A 40 18.66 -20.37 -0.94
CA GLY A 40 19.64 -19.44 -0.35
C GLY A 40 19.94 -18.28 -1.32
N ASN A 41 21.21 -18.04 -1.61
CA ASN A 41 21.61 -16.98 -2.55
C ASN A 41 21.94 -17.53 -3.95
N SER A 42 21.46 -18.73 -4.28
CA SER A 42 21.81 -19.42 -5.53
C SER A 42 20.59 -19.72 -6.38
N VAL A 43 20.74 -19.56 -7.69
CA VAL A 43 19.78 -19.97 -8.73
C VAL A 43 20.46 -20.94 -9.69
N PHE A 44 19.68 -21.87 -10.26
CA PHE A 44 20.20 -22.98 -11.05
C PHE A 44 19.49 -23.07 -12.40
N TYR A 45 20.27 -23.24 -13.47
CA TYR A 45 19.77 -23.46 -14.83
C TYR A 45 20.49 -24.64 -15.48
N PHE A 46 19.93 -25.21 -16.54
CA PHE A 46 20.62 -26.21 -17.36
C PHE A 46 21.27 -25.54 -18.56
N ASN A 47 22.55 -25.84 -18.80
CA ASN A 47 23.23 -25.42 -20.03
C ASN A 47 22.88 -26.33 -21.23
N ASP A 48 23.43 -26.03 -22.41
CA ASP A 48 23.19 -26.79 -23.65
C ASP A 48 23.58 -28.28 -23.56
N GLN A 49 24.53 -28.62 -22.67
CA GLN A 49 24.94 -29.99 -22.41
C GLN A 49 24.10 -30.67 -21.31
N LYS A 50 22.96 -30.10 -20.92
CA LYS A 50 22.08 -30.57 -19.84
C LYS A 50 22.78 -30.68 -18.47
N LYS A 51 23.87 -29.93 -18.27
CA LYS A 51 24.53 -29.83 -16.98
C LYS A 51 23.86 -28.71 -16.17
N GLU A 52 23.52 -29.01 -14.91
CA GLU A 52 23.03 -28.01 -13.97
C GLU A 52 24.17 -27.06 -13.59
N ILE A 53 23.94 -25.77 -13.74
CA ILE A 53 24.87 -24.69 -13.44
C ILE A 53 24.29 -23.84 -12.32
N GLU A 54 25.07 -23.66 -11.26
CA GLU A 54 24.78 -22.76 -10.16
C GLU A 54 25.26 -21.34 -10.49
N VAL A 55 24.45 -20.35 -10.14
CA VAL A 55 24.77 -18.93 -10.26
C VAL A 55 24.43 -18.22 -8.95
N LEU A 56 25.36 -17.39 -8.47
CA LEU A 56 25.13 -16.50 -7.34
C LEU A 56 24.14 -15.40 -7.73
N ASP A 57 23.05 -15.26 -6.99
CA ASP A 57 22.06 -14.21 -7.18
C ASP A 57 22.38 -12.99 -6.30
N CYS A 58 22.98 -11.98 -6.92
CA CYS A 58 23.23 -10.67 -6.30
C CYS A 58 22.08 -9.68 -6.46
N LEU A 59 21.02 -10.01 -7.21
CA LEU A 59 19.85 -9.15 -7.41
C LEU A 59 18.79 -9.39 -6.34
N ALA A 60 18.63 -10.64 -5.89
CA ALA A 60 17.78 -11.05 -4.78
C ALA A 60 16.34 -10.50 -4.90
N GLY A 61 15.77 -10.56 -6.10
CA GLY A 61 14.42 -10.06 -6.39
C GLY A 61 14.27 -8.57 -6.10
N TYR A 62 15.26 -7.75 -6.47
CA TYR A 62 15.34 -6.32 -6.16
C TYR A 62 15.27 -6.03 -4.65
N GLY A 63 15.87 -6.91 -3.85
CA GLY A 63 15.92 -6.82 -2.39
C GLY A 63 14.74 -7.47 -1.64
N SER A 64 13.79 -8.09 -2.34
CA SER A 64 12.67 -8.80 -1.69
C SER A 64 13.09 -10.10 -0.99
N LEU A 65 14.20 -10.71 -1.42
CA LEU A 65 14.69 -11.99 -0.91
C LEU A 65 15.70 -11.82 0.23
N LEU A 66 15.31 -11.11 1.29
CA LEU A 66 16.20 -10.85 2.44
C LEU A 66 16.73 -12.15 3.11
N PHE A 67 15.94 -13.22 3.12
CA PHE A 67 16.32 -14.53 3.66
C PHE A 67 16.81 -15.52 2.58
N GLY A 68 17.03 -15.03 1.36
CA GLY A 68 17.31 -15.84 0.19
C GLY A 68 16.08 -16.56 -0.37
N HIS A 69 16.30 -17.30 -1.46
CA HIS A 69 15.31 -18.14 -2.12
C HIS A 69 14.89 -19.31 -1.23
N ASN A 70 13.58 -19.60 -1.18
CA ASN A 70 13.01 -20.81 -0.57
C ASN A 70 13.49 -21.09 0.87
N TYR A 71 13.58 -20.04 1.70
CA TYR A 71 13.97 -20.17 3.11
C TYR A 71 13.15 -21.25 3.84
N SER A 72 13.83 -22.18 4.50
CA SER A 72 13.25 -23.44 4.99
C SER A 72 12.10 -23.24 5.98
N GLU A 73 12.21 -22.25 6.87
CA GLU A 73 11.15 -21.97 7.85
C GLU A 73 9.88 -21.43 7.17
N PHE A 74 10.00 -20.64 6.09
CA PHE A 74 8.84 -20.19 5.33
C PHE A 74 8.15 -21.36 4.62
N ILE A 75 8.92 -22.24 3.98
CA ILE A 75 8.39 -23.44 3.34
C ILE A 75 7.64 -24.32 4.35
N LYS A 76 8.21 -24.51 5.54
CA LYS A 76 7.60 -25.28 6.63
C LYS A 76 6.26 -24.68 7.06
N ILE A 77 6.21 -23.37 7.28
CA ILE A 77 4.97 -22.66 7.70
C ILE A 77 3.91 -22.71 6.59
N ILE A 78 4.29 -22.51 5.33
CA ILE A 78 3.36 -22.58 4.19
C ILE A 78 2.74 -23.98 4.09
N LYS A 79 3.57 -25.03 4.14
CA LYS A 79 3.08 -26.42 4.11
C LYS A 79 2.13 -26.72 5.27
N ALA A 80 2.50 -26.33 6.49
CA ALA A 80 1.64 -26.52 7.65
C ALA A 80 0.29 -25.81 7.51
N ASN A 81 0.23 -24.61 6.95
CA ASN A 81 -1.03 -23.91 6.70
C ASN A 81 -1.91 -24.64 5.68
N LEU A 82 -1.30 -25.21 4.63
CA LEU A 82 -2.02 -26.04 3.64
C LEU A 82 -2.54 -27.33 4.27
N ASP A 83 -1.70 -28.03 5.03
CA ASP A 83 -2.08 -29.28 5.73
C ASP A 83 -3.22 -29.05 6.73
N ASN A 84 -3.23 -27.88 7.38
CA ASN A 84 -4.29 -27.46 8.31
C ASN A 84 -5.55 -26.92 7.60
N LEU A 85 -5.59 -26.89 6.27
CA LEU A 85 -6.70 -26.35 5.48
C LEU A 85 -7.06 -24.90 5.89
N THR A 86 -6.03 -24.09 6.16
CA THR A 86 -6.20 -22.73 6.65
C THR A 86 -6.99 -21.90 5.64
N PRO A 87 -8.07 -21.18 6.05
CA PRO A 87 -8.86 -20.38 5.13
C PRO A 87 -8.03 -19.29 4.44
N PHE A 88 -8.06 -19.26 3.09
CA PHE A 88 -7.32 -18.28 2.29
C PHE A 88 -8.18 -17.07 1.91
N SER A 89 -9.27 -17.29 1.18
CA SER A 89 -10.17 -16.24 0.69
C SER A 89 -11.45 -16.16 1.52
N VAL A 90 -11.42 -15.37 2.59
CA VAL A 90 -12.54 -15.17 3.52
C VAL A 90 -12.82 -13.69 3.78
N GLN A 91 -13.20 -12.97 2.72
CA GLN A 91 -13.57 -11.55 2.79
C GLN A 91 -14.75 -11.34 3.74
N ALA A 92 -14.86 -10.12 4.29
CA ALA A 92 -15.90 -9.74 5.26
C ALA A 92 -15.90 -10.59 6.55
N SER A 93 -14.74 -11.10 6.96
CA SER A 93 -14.53 -11.80 8.24
C SER A 93 -13.35 -11.23 9.03
N CYS A 94 -13.25 -11.57 10.31
CA CYS A 94 -12.08 -11.24 11.13
C CYS A 94 -10.89 -12.12 10.73
N ARG A 95 -9.90 -11.53 10.07
CA ARG A 95 -8.72 -12.24 9.57
C ARG A 95 -7.63 -12.28 10.63
N MET A 96 -7.47 -13.43 11.30
CA MET A 96 -6.52 -13.62 12.41
C MET A 96 -5.08 -13.19 12.05
N GLY A 97 -4.54 -13.66 10.92
CA GLY A 97 -3.18 -13.31 10.50
C GLY A 97 -2.99 -11.80 10.28
N ALA A 98 -4.01 -11.12 9.74
CA ALA A 98 -3.99 -9.66 9.55
C ALA A 98 -3.98 -8.91 10.89
N ALA A 99 -4.75 -9.38 11.87
CA ALA A 99 -4.79 -8.78 13.20
C ALA A 99 -3.46 -8.95 13.96
N LEU A 100 -2.86 -10.15 13.89
CA LEU A 100 -1.58 -10.44 14.54
C LEU A 100 -0.44 -9.60 13.96
N VAL A 101 -0.32 -9.53 12.62
CA VAL A 101 0.74 -8.73 12.00
C VAL A 101 0.54 -7.23 12.25
N ALA A 102 -0.70 -6.73 12.23
CA ALA A 102 -0.99 -5.34 12.54
C ALA A 102 -0.58 -4.98 13.98
N LYS A 103 -0.87 -5.86 14.96
CA LYS A 103 -0.43 -5.66 16.34
C LYS A 103 1.09 -5.65 16.48
N GLN A 104 1.78 -6.61 15.87
CA GLN A 104 3.24 -6.68 15.91
C GLN A 104 3.89 -5.45 15.29
N LEU A 105 3.40 -5.00 14.12
CA LEU A 105 3.89 -3.78 13.48
C LEU A 105 3.63 -2.55 14.33
N ASN A 106 2.43 -2.42 14.91
CA ASN A 106 2.12 -1.32 15.82
C ASN A 106 3.09 -1.30 17.00
N ASP A 107 3.36 -2.44 17.65
CA ASP A 107 4.27 -2.49 18.81
C ASP A 107 5.70 -2.09 18.44
N MET A 108 6.20 -2.58 17.31
CA MET A 108 7.54 -2.22 16.80
C MET A 108 7.64 -0.72 16.49
N LEU A 109 6.62 -0.16 15.83
CA LEU A 109 6.60 1.25 15.45
C LEU A 109 6.35 2.16 16.66
N CYS A 110 5.49 1.76 17.59
CA CYS A 110 5.24 2.47 18.85
C CYS A 110 6.52 2.58 19.67
N SER A 111 7.28 1.49 19.84
CA SER A 111 8.52 1.54 20.62
C SER A 111 9.56 2.47 19.98
N ARG A 112 9.59 2.51 18.65
CA ARG A 112 10.53 3.32 17.87
C ARG A 112 10.15 4.80 17.80
N PHE A 113 8.86 5.10 17.62
CA PHE A 113 8.38 6.43 17.23
C PHE A 113 7.40 7.06 18.22
N GLN A 114 7.06 6.35 19.30
CA GLN A 114 6.17 6.83 20.38
C GLN A 114 4.80 7.30 19.87
N ASN A 115 4.27 6.61 18.85
CA ASN A 115 2.97 6.87 18.24
C ASN A 115 2.25 5.55 17.92
N GLU A 116 0.93 5.56 17.96
CA GLU A 116 0.10 4.42 17.54
C GLU A 116 -0.13 4.43 16.03
N TYR A 117 -0.16 3.25 15.42
CA TYR A 117 -0.30 3.05 13.98
C TYR A 117 -1.42 2.05 13.67
N ILE A 118 -2.25 2.40 12.69
CA ILE A 118 -3.25 1.48 12.11
C ILE A 118 -2.68 0.91 10.81
N THR A 119 -2.71 -0.41 10.67
CA THR A 119 -2.22 -1.10 9.47
C THR A 119 -3.34 -1.38 8.47
N THR A 120 -3.13 -0.97 7.23
CA THR A 120 -3.91 -1.41 6.07
C THR A 120 -3.04 -2.32 5.21
N LEU A 121 -3.51 -3.54 4.94
CA LEU A 121 -2.78 -4.52 4.12
C LEU A 121 -3.19 -4.43 2.65
N ALA A 122 -2.23 -4.64 1.76
CA ALA A 122 -2.37 -4.65 0.31
C ALA A 122 -1.47 -5.73 -0.31
N ASN A 123 -1.50 -5.89 -1.63
CA ASN A 123 -0.77 -6.97 -2.33
C ASN A 123 0.59 -6.53 -2.89
N SER A 124 0.84 -5.22 -2.97
CA SER A 124 2.11 -4.68 -3.48
C SER A 124 2.50 -3.38 -2.79
N GLY A 125 3.78 -3.00 -2.93
CA GLY A 125 4.27 -1.70 -2.47
C GLY A 125 3.55 -0.53 -3.12
N THR A 126 3.22 -0.63 -4.41
CA THR A 126 2.45 0.41 -5.14
C THR A 126 1.05 0.59 -4.56
N GLU A 127 0.33 -0.51 -4.28
CA GLU A 127 -1.00 -0.42 -3.65
C GLU A 127 -0.92 0.18 -2.25
N ALA A 128 0.12 -0.16 -1.46
CA ALA A 128 0.33 0.45 -0.15
C ALA A 128 0.53 1.97 -0.24
N VAL A 129 1.34 2.44 -1.20
CA VAL A 129 1.51 3.88 -1.48
C VAL A 129 0.20 4.51 -1.92
N GLU A 130 -0.58 3.85 -2.78
CA GLU A 130 -1.89 4.34 -3.20
C GLU A 130 -2.86 4.49 -2.02
N CYS A 131 -2.90 3.51 -1.11
CA CYS A 131 -3.68 3.60 0.12
C CYS A 131 -3.29 4.82 0.97
N ALA A 132 -1.98 5.08 1.11
CA ALA A 132 -1.48 6.25 1.84
C ALA A 132 -1.91 7.57 1.18
N VAL A 133 -1.78 7.67 -0.15
CA VAL A 133 -2.23 8.85 -0.92
C VAL A 133 -3.73 9.07 -0.79
N LYS A 134 -4.54 8.01 -0.90
CA LYS A 134 -6.00 8.07 -0.70
C LYS A 134 -6.35 8.55 0.70
N HIS A 135 -5.65 8.06 1.72
CA HIS A 135 -5.86 8.49 3.11
C HIS A 135 -5.46 9.96 3.34
N ALA A 136 -4.34 10.41 2.77
CA ALA A 136 -3.90 11.80 2.83
C ALA A 136 -4.93 12.75 2.17
N GLU A 137 -5.46 12.37 1.01
CA GLU A 137 -6.51 13.13 0.33
C GLU A 137 -7.83 13.16 1.11
N LEU A 138 -8.21 12.06 1.76
CA LEU A 138 -9.36 12.02 2.65
C LEU A 138 -9.17 12.99 3.83
N TYR A 139 -7.99 12.99 4.46
CA TYR A 139 -7.65 13.91 5.53
C TYR A 139 -7.73 15.37 5.08
N ARG A 140 -7.13 15.71 3.93
CA ARG A 140 -7.17 17.05 3.34
C ARG A 140 -8.61 17.53 3.10
N LYS A 141 -9.47 16.68 2.50
CA LYS A 141 -10.88 17.00 2.27
C LYS A 141 -11.64 17.23 3.58
N ASN A 142 -11.38 16.42 4.61
CA ASN A 142 -12.04 16.55 5.91
C ASN A 142 -11.61 17.82 6.65
N LYS A 143 -10.32 18.18 6.59
CA LYS A 143 -9.81 19.44 7.14
C LYS A 143 -10.48 20.65 6.48
N ASN A 144 -10.50 20.71 5.14
CA ASN A 144 -11.13 21.81 4.41
C ASN A 144 -12.64 21.95 4.75
N LYS A 145 -13.35 20.83 4.89
CA LYS A 145 -14.76 20.85 5.31
C LYS A 145 -14.93 21.42 6.72
N LYS A 146 -14.04 21.08 7.65
CA LYS A 146 -14.04 21.62 9.02
C LYS A 146 -13.80 23.13 9.02
N ASP A 147 -12.80 23.59 8.28
CA ASP A 147 -12.43 25.00 8.20
C ASP A 147 -13.56 25.82 7.56
N TYR A 148 -14.19 25.30 6.49
CA TYR A 148 -15.37 25.92 5.88
C TYR A 148 -16.55 26.03 6.87
N ARG A 149 -16.83 24.98 7.65
CA ARG A 149 -17.89 24.99 8.68
C ARG A 149 -17.60 26.04 9.76
N ILE A 150 -16.36 26.19 10.17
CA ILE A 150 -15.94 27.21 11.16
C ILE A 150 -16.15 28.60 10.59
N SER A 151 -15.65 28.86 9.37
CA SER A 151 -15.81 30.15 8.69
C SER A 151 -17.28 30.55 8.55
N LYS A 152 -18.14 29.63 8.10
CA LYS A 152 -19.58 29.87 7.97
C LYS A 152 -20.26 30.17 9.31
N LYS A 153 -19.81 29.53 10.40
CA LYS A 153 -20.33 29.81 11.76
C LYS A 153 -19.92 31.19 12.26
N ILE A 154 -18.70 31.63 11.96
CA ILE A 154 -18.21 32.98 12.28
C ILE A 154 -19.00 34.03 11.48
N GLU A 155 -19.19 33.82 10.18
CA GLU A 155 -19.98 34.70 9.31
C GLU A 155 -21.40 34.89 9.84
N LEU A 156 -22.07 33.80 10.24
CA LEU A 156 -23.41 33.85 10.84
C LEU A 156 -23.43 34.65 12.14
N LYS A 157 -22.45 34.43 13.04
CA LYS A 157 -22.35 35.20 14.29
C LYS A 157 -22.15 36.70 14.04
N LEU A 158 -21.26 37.06 13.11
CA LEU A 158 -21.01 38.45 12.74
C LEU A 158 -22.27 39.12 12.16
N LYS A 159 -23.01 38.42 11.29
CA LYS A 159 -24.28 38.94 10.75
C LYS A 159 -25.32 39.20 11.85
N VAL A 160 -25.39 38.36 12.88
CA VAL A 160 -26.30 38.56 14.02
C VAL A 160 -25.87 39.76 14.85
N LEU A 161 -24.58 39.85 15.20
CA LEU A 161 -24.01 40.97 15.96
C LEU A 161 -24.24 42.31 15.25
N LEU A 162 -23.93 42.39 13.96
CA LEU A 162 -24.15 43.60 13.14
C LEU A 162 -25.63 44.00 13.09
N ARG A 163 -26.55 43.03 12.98
CA ARG A 163 -27.99 43.31 13.04
C ARG A 163 -28.42 43.85 14.41
N MET A 164 -27.87 43.30 15.50
CA MET A 164 -28.16 43.79 16.85
C MET A 164 -27.65 45.21 17.07
N GLU A 165 -26.43 45.54 16.62
CA GLU A 165 -25.89 46.90 16.72
C GLU A 165 -26.71 47.94 15.94
N VAL A 166 -27.18 47.59 14.73
CA VAL A 166 -28.09 48.45 13.95
C VAL A 166 -29.41 48.69 14.69
N ILE A 167 -29.98 47.67 15.32
CA ILE A 167 -31.23 47.81 16.08
C ILE A 167 -31.02 48.71 17.32
N VAL A 168 -29.91 48.52 18.05
CA VAL A 168 -29.60 49.34 19.23
C VAL A 168 -29.36 50.81 18.84
N THR A 169 -28.63 51.07 17.74
CA THR A 169 -28.40 52.44 17.27
C THR A 169 -29.68 53.12 16.78
N GLN A 170 -30.58 52.41 16.09
CA GLN A 170 -31.89 52.94 15.70
C GLN A 170 -32.79 53.24 16.91
N ASN A 171 -32.80 52.37 17.92
CA ASN A 171 -33.57 52.57 19.15
C ASN A 171 -33.04 53.75 19.98
N ASN A 172 -31.71 53.94 20.02
CA ASN A 172 -31.10 55.09 20.71
C ASN A 172 -31.39 56.41 19.98
N PHE A 173 -31.37 56.43 18.65
CA PHE A 173 -31.71 57.63 17.87
C PHE A 173 -33.17 58.06 18.05
N SER A 174 -34.09 57.09 18.13
CA SER A 174 -35.52 57.35 18.34
C SER A 174 -35.83 57.81 19.77
N THR A 175 -35.15 57.29 20.79
CA THR A 175 -35.27 57.82 22.16
C THR A 175 -34.65 59.21 22.32
N LEU A 176 -33.55 59.53 21.62
CA LEU A 176 -32.96 60.88 21.59
C LEU A 176 -33.86 61.90 20.90
N LEU A 177 -34.53 61.53 19.80
CA LEU A 177 -35.52 62.39 19.14
C LEU A 177 -36.76 62.64 20.02
N GLN A 178 -37.25 61.64 20.75
CA GLN A 178 -38.36 61.82 21.68
C GLN A 178 -38.03 62.72 22.88
N LYS A 179 -36.77 62.77 23.32
CA LYS A 179 -36.32 63.63 24.43
C LYS A 179 -36.08 65.10 24.04
N ASN A 180 -35.85 65.39 22.77
CA ASN A 180 -35.56 66.75 22.26
C ASN A 180 -36.78 67.45 21.62
N LEU A 181 -37.98 66.85 21.74
CA LEU A 181 -39.25 67.37 21.19
C LEU A 181 -40.23 67.84 22.29
N ILE A 182 -39.72 68.13 23.49
CA ILE A 182 -40.42 68.77 24.61
C ILE A 182 -39.65 70.05 24.94
#